data_AF-A0A0F9ABM1-F1
#
_entry.id   AF-A0A0F9ABM1-F1
#
_cell.length_a   1.000
_cell.length_b   1.000
_cell.length_c   1.000
_cell.angle_alpha   90.00
_cell.angle_beta   90.00
_cell.angle_gamma   90.00
#
_symmetry.space_group_name_H-M   'P 1'
#
loop_
_entity.id
_entity.type
_entity.pdbx_description
1 polymer ?
#
loop_
_entity_poly.entity_id
_entity_poly.type
_entity_poly.pdbx_seq_one_letter_code
_entity_poly.pdbx_strand_id
1 'polypeptide(L)'
;DCGQAYAGLATIRQQRGEYSAAFDMYLRSLQLDTDNLVALLGLFQVSRQMQSFSQIIHYLEIYREKHPTDTSVLLCLATLYAREGRHDESRGVLVEILERDPDKPQVAKLLEEVENAIAKSRYTGGGF
;
A
#
# COMPACT_ATOMS: atom_id res chain seq x y z
N ASP A 1 8.03 -23.99 -0.46
CA ASP A 1 6.65 -23.48 -0.37
C ASP A 1 6.17 -22.91 -1.69
N CYS A 2 4.99 -23.34 -2.16
CA CYS A 2 4.45 -22.90 -3.45
C CYS A 2 4.18 -21.39 -3.51
N GLY A 3 3.88 -20.73 -2.38
CA GLY A 3 3.64 -19.28 -2.31
C GLY A 3 4.86 -18.46 -2.76
N GLN A 4 6.05 -18.77 -2.22
CA GLN A 4 7.29 -18.11 -2.62
C GLN A 4 7.63 -18.31 -4.10
N ALA A 5 7.31 -19.48 -4.67
CA ALA A 5 7.50 -19.75 -6.09
C ALA A 5 6.59 -18.86 -6.97
N TYR A 6 5.33 -18.66 -6.58
CA TYR A 6 4.42 -17.75 -7.29
C TYR A 6 4.89 -16.30 -7.21
N ALA A 7 5.39 -15.85 -6.05
CA ALA A 7 5.95 -14.51 -5.91
C ALA A 7 7.17 -14.31 -6.84
N GLY A 8 8.08 -15.27 -6.90
CA GLY A 8 9.23 -15.20 -7.81
C GLY A 8 8.82 -15.16 -9.29
N LEU A 9 7.85 -15.98 -9.69
CA LEU A 9 7.29 -15.94 -11.05
C LEU A 9 6.62 -14.60 -11.36
N ALA A 10 5.87 -14.05 -10.40
CA ALA A 10 5.23 -12.75 -10.52
C ALA A 10 6.26 -11.62 -10.71
N THR A 11 7.38 -11.65 -9.97
CA THR A 11 8.46 -10.69 -10.13
C THR A 11 9.08 -10.73 -11.53
N ILE A 12 9.29 -11.93 -12.08
CA ILE A 12 9.79 -12.07 -13.46
C ILE A 12 8.79 -11.49 -14.47
N ARG A 13 7.50 -11.77 -14.30
CA ARG A 13 6.42 -11.22 -15.16
C ARG A 13 6.35 -9.70 -15.06
N GLN A 14 6.47 -9.16 -13.85
CA GLN A 14 6.52 -7.72 -13.59
C GLN A 14 7.71 -7.07 -14.32
N GLN A 15 8.89 -7.67 -14.26
CA GLN A 15 10.08 -7.16 -14.98
C GLN A 15 9.90 -7.17 -16.50
N ARG A 16 9.06 -8.08 -17.03
CA ARG A 16 8.69 -8.14 -18.45
C ARG A 16 7.60 -7.14 -18.83
N GLY A 17 7.07 -6.36 -17.89
CA GLY A 17 5.97 -5.42 -18.11
C GLY A 17 4.59 -6.08 -18.16
N GLU A 18 4.50 -7.38 -17.85
CA GLU A 18 3.25 -8.14 -17.82
C GLU A 18 2.53 -7.94 -16.47
N TYR A 19 2.12 -6.70 -16.20
CA TYR A 19 1.57 -6.29 -14.89
C TYR A 19 0.31 -7.07 -14.49
N SER A 20 -0.62 -7.31 -15.43
CA SER A 20 -1.83 -8.11 -15.15
C SER A 20 -1.50 -9.54 -14.73
N ALA A 21 -0.64 -10.22 -15.47
CA ALA A 21 -0.22 -11.58 -15.13
C ALA A 21 0.56 -11.63 -13.81
N ALA A 22 1.41 -10.63 -13.55
CA ALA A 22 2.11 -10.50 -12.28
C ALA A 22 1.13 -10.33 -11.11
N PHE A 23 0.08 -9.53 -11.28
CA PHE A 23 -0.96 -9.32 -10.28
C PHE A 23 -1.64 -10.63 -9.87
N ASP A 24 -2.09 -11.43 -10.83
CA ASP A 24 -2.71 -12.74 -10.58
C ASP A 24 -1.77 -13.69 -9.83
N MET A 25 -0.48 -13.71 -10.21
CA MET A 25 0.51 -14.58 -9.57
C MET A 25 0.83 -14.14 -8.13
N TYR A 26 0.96 -12.84 -7.88
CA TYR A 26 1.12 -12.32 -6.51
C TYR A 26 -0.11 -12.62 -5.64
N LEU A 27 -1.32 -12.49 -6.20
CA LEU A 27 -2.54 -12.80 -5.48
C LEU A 27 -2.65 -14.28 -5.12
N ARG A 28 -2.27 -15.19 -6.04
CA ARG A 28 -2.14 -16.63 -5.74
C ARG A 28 -1.08 -16.90 -4.66
N SER A 29 0.02 -16.17 -4.66
CA SER A 29 1.00 -16.28 -3.58
C SER A 29 0.36 -15.91 -2.24
N LEU A 30 -0.36 -14.78 -2.16
CA LEU A 30 -1.00 -14.32 -0.93
C LEU A 30 -2.15 -15.23 -0.47
N GLN A 31 -2.82 -15.93 -1.39
CA GLN A 31 -3.82 -16.95 -1.03
C GLN A 31 -3.20 -18.17 -0.35
N LEU A 32 -1.98 -18.55 -0.73
CA LEU A 32 -1.26 -19.68 -0.13
C LEU A 32 -0.51 -19.29 1.13
N ASP A 33 0.11 -18.11 1.10
CA ASP A 33 0.87 -17.54 2.18
C ASP A 33 0.52 -16.05 2.29
N THR A 34 -0.43 -15.76 3.16
CA THR A 34 -0.88 -14.39 3.44
C THR A 34 0.22 -13.53 4.05
N ASP A 35 1.29 -14.16 4.56
CA ASP A 35 2.41 -13.47 5.20
C ASP A 35 3.57 -13.16 4.24
N ASN A 36 3.43 -13.54 2.97
CA ASN A 36 4.50 -13.33 2.01
C ASN A 36 4.65 -11.84 1.66
N LEU A 37 5.52 -11.15 2.40
CA LEU A 37 5.83 -9.74 2.22
C LEU A 37 6.33 -9.42 0.81
N VAL A 38 7.08 -10.33 0.18
CA VAL A 38 7.56 -10.15 -1.21
C VAL A 38 6.38 -10.07 -2.16
N ALA A 39 5.40 -10.97 -1.99
CA ALA A 39 4.20 -10.95 -2.81
C ALA A 39 3.34 -9.70 -2.56
N LEU A 40 3.23 -9.28 -1.30
CA LEU A 40 2.45 -8.11 -0.91
C LEU A 40 3.04 -6.80 -1.49
N LEU A 41 4.35 -6.60 -1.37
CA LEU A 41 5.06 -5.45 -1.92
C LEU A 41 5.08 -5.48 -3.46
N GLY A 42 5.24 -6.67 -4.05
CA GLY A 42 5.15 -6.87 -5.49
C GLY A 42 3.77 -6.52 -6.04
N LEU A 43 2.71 -7.01 -5.37
CA LEU A 43 1.32 -6.65 -5.68
C LEU A 43 1.13 -5.14 -5.59
N PHE A 44 1.70 -4.48 -4.58
CA PHE A 44 1.61 -3.02 -4.43
C PHE A 44 2.23 -2.28 -5.60
N GLN A 45 3.42 -2.69 -6.03
CA GLN A 45 4.10 -2.06 -7.15
C GLN A 45 3.34 -2.26 -8.46
N VAL A 46 2.81 -3.46 -8.69
CA VAL A 46 1.99 -3.80 -9.86
C VAL A 46 0.66 -3.05 -9.85
N SER A 47 -0.03 -3.02 -8.71
CA SER A 47 -1.28 -2.27 -8.50
C SER A 47 -1.13 -0.79 -8.80
N ARG A 48 0.01 -0.18 -8.42
CA ARG A 48 0.33 1.20 -8.77
C ARG A 48 0.41 1.44 -10.26
N GLN A 49 0.97 0.50 -11.00
CA GLN A 49 1.07 0.57 -12.45
C GLN A 49 -0.24 0.30 -13.17
N MET A 50 -1.10 -0.52 -12.58
CA MET A 50 -2.43 -0.79 -13.11
C MET A 50 -3.48 0.22 -12.63
N GLN A 51 -3.13 1.15 -11.73
CA GLN A 51 -4.06 2.03 -11.01
C GLN A 51 -5.22 1.29 -10.32
N SER A 52 -4.99 0.03 -9.90
CA SER A 52 -6.00 -0.81 -9.24
C SER A 52 -5.60 -1.05 -7.79
N PHE A 53 -6.25 -0.30 -6.88
CA PHE A 53 -5.85 -0.22 -5.47
C PHE A 53 -6.79 -0.96 -4.52
N SER A 54 -8.05 -1.15 -4.89
CA SER A 54 -9.08 -1.65 -3.97
C SER A 54 -8.81 -3.07 -3.47
N GLN A 55 -8.34 -3.96 -4.35
CA GLN A 55 -8.03 -5.34 -3.98
C GLN A 55 -6.82 -5.43 -3.04
N ILE A 56 -5.78 -4.63 -3.28
CA ILE A 56 -4.57 -4.70 -2.46
C ILE A 56 -4.78 -4.11 -1.07
N ILE A 57 -5.58 -3.04 -0.93
CA ILE A 57 -5.93 -2.48 0.38
C ILE A 57 -6.47 -3.57 1.30
N HIS A 58 -7.35 -4.44 0.79
CA HIS A 58 -7.89 -5.55 1.57
C HIS A 58 -6.80 -6.53 2.07
N TYR A 59 -5.85 -6.93 1.22
CA TYR A 59 -4.76 -7.82 1.63
C TYR A 59 -3.77 -7.15 2.59
N LEU A 60 -3.49 -5.85 2.41
CA LEU A 60 -2.63 -5.09 3.32
C LEU A 60 -3.28 -4.92 4.70
N GLU A 61 -4.59 -4.72 4.76
CA GLU A 61 -5.34 -4.68 6.04
C GLU A 61 -5.22 -6.02 6.78
N ILE A 62 -5.45 -7.15 6.10
CA ILE A 62 -5.32 -8.49 6.70
C ILE A 62 -3.89 -8.72 7.20
N TYR A 63 -2.89 -8.30 6.42
CA TYR A 63 -1.48 -8.41 6.83
C TYR A 63 -1.21 -7.54 8.06
N ARG A 64 -1.72 -6.29 8.09
CA ARG A 64 -1.58 -5.38 9.24
C ARG A 64 -2.19 -5.98 10.50
N GLU A 65 -3.32 -6.68 10.42
CA GLU A 65 -3.93 -7.32 11.59
C GLU A 65 -3.02 -8.38 12.23
N LYS A 66 -2.22 -9.08 11.41
CA LYS A 66 -1.23 -10.06 11.88
C LYS A 66 0.09 -9.42 12.30
N HIS A 67 0.52 -8.39 11.57
CA HIS A 67 1.79 -7.70 11.72
C HIS A 67 1.58 -6.19 11.95
N PRO A 68 0.98 -5.79 13.09
CA PRO A 68 0.67 -4.40 13.35
C PRO A 68 1.94 -3.55 13.49
N THR A 69 3.10 -4.17 13.74
CA THR A 69 4.39 -3.51 13.93
C THR A 69 5.14 -3.24 12.63
N ASP A 70 4.71 -3.81 11.50
CA ASP A 70 5.44 -3.66 10.24
C ASP A 70 5.15 -2.32 9.56
N THR A 71 5.99 -1.33 9.85
CA THR A 71 5.89 0.02 9.32
C THR A 71 6.03 0.10 7.80
N SER A 72 6.63 -0.90 7.15
CA SER A 72 6.76 -0.95 5.69
C SER A 72 5.39 -1.10 5.04
N VAL A 73 4.58 -2.01 5.58
CA VAL A 73 3.22 -2.28 5.10
C VAL A 73 2.28 -1.14 5.45
N LEU A 74 2.41 -0.56 6.66
CA LEU A 74 1.65 0.63 7.05
C LEU A 74 1.89 1.79 6.08
N LEU A 75 3.14 2.01 5.64
CA LEU A 75 3.46 3.05 4.68
C LEU A 75 2.84 2.78 3.30
N CYS A 76 2.88 1.53 2.82
CA CYS A 76 2.19 1.13 1.59
C CYS A 76 0.69 1.40 1.67
N LEU A 77 0.05 1.00 2.77
CA LEU A 77 -1.36 1.18 3.02
C LEU A 77 -1.75 2.67 3.07
N ALA A 78 -1.01 3.48 3.82
CA ALA A 78 -1.21 4.93 3.87
C ALA A 78 -1.06 5.58 2.49
N THR A 79 -0.08 5.14 1.69
CA THR A 79 0.12 5.62 0.32
C THR A 79 -1.09 5.31 -0.55
N LEU A 80 -1.67 4.11 -0.43
CA LEU A 80 -2.87 3.73 -1.18
C LEU A 80 -4.09 4.54 -0.73
N TYR A 81 -4.27 4.75 0.58
CA TYR A 81 -5.34 5.59 1.10
C TYR A 81 -5.25 7.02 0.56
N ALA A 82 -4.05 7.61 0.53
CA ALA A 82 -3.84 8.92 -0.07
C ALA A 82 -4.22 8.94 -1.56
N ARG A 83 -3.98 7.86 -2.30
CA ARG A 83 -4.29 7.73 -3.73
C ARG A 83 -5.78 7.48 -4.01
N GLU A 84 -6.48 6.79 -3.12
CA GLU A 84 -7.94 6.59 -3.20
C GLU A 84 -8.74 7.80 -2.70
N GLY A 85 -8.08 8.86 -2.24
CA GLY A 85 -8.73 10.05 -1.67
C GLY A 85 -9.17 9.88 -0.22
N ARG A 86 -8.83 8.75 0.41
CA ARG A 86 -9.05 8.45 1.83
C ARG A 86 -7.98 9.13 2.69
N HIS A 87 -7.90 10.46 2.59
CA HIS A 87 -6.83 11.25 3.18
C HIS A 87 -6.81 11.20 4.72
N ASP A 88 -7.97 11.21 5.38
CA ASP A 88 -8.06 11.10 6.85
C ASP A 88 -7.49 9.78 7.38
N GLU A 89 -7.78 8.67 6.70
CA GLU A 89 -7.28 7.34 7.09
C GLU A 89 -5.78 7.22 6.81
N SER A 90 -5.34 7.74 5.66
CA SER A 90 -3.90 7.86 5.36
C SER A 90 -3.16 8.62 6.46
N ARG A 91 -3.69 9.78 6.86
CA ARG A 91 -3.13 10.61 7.93
C ARG A 91 -2.99 9.83 9.23
N GLY A 92 -4.04 9.13 9.67
CA GLY A 92 -4.01 8.34 10.91
C GLY A 92 -2.88 7.30 10.92
N VAL A 93 -2.72 6.58 9.82
CA VAL A 93 -1.66 5.55 9.69
C VAL A 93 -0.27 6.17 9.63
N LEU A 94 -0.09 7.30 8.94
CA LEU A 94 1.20 7.99 8.86
C LEU A 94 1.66 8.52 10.21
N VAL A 95 0.73 9.06 11.00
CA VAL A 95 1.01 9.51 12.38
C VAL A 95 1.46 8.34 13.23
N GLU A 96 0.76 7.20 13.18
CA GLU A 96 1.16 5.99 13.92
C GLU A 96 2.58 5.52 13.56
N ILE A 97 2.94 5.58 12.27
CA ILE A 97 4.30 5.23 11.84
C ILE A 97 5.33 6.21 12.44
N LEU A 98 5.08 7.53 12.40
CA LEU A 98 6.00 8.54 12.94
C LEU A 98 6.11 8.49 14.45
N GLU A 99 5.05 8.10 15.16
CA GLU A 99 5.09 7.90 16.61
C GLU A 99 6.02 6.76 17.01
N ARG A 100 6.15 5.75 16.14
CA ARG A 100 7.04 4.60 16.36
C ARG A 100 8.43 4.82 15.81
N ASP A 101 8.51 5.38 14.61
CA ASP A 101 9.73 5.60 13.84
C ASP A 101 9.72 7.03 13.27
N PRO A 102 10.13 8.01 14.07
CA PRO A 102 10.15 9.41 13.66
C PRO A 102 11.24 9.70 12.61
N ASP A 103 12.20 8.80 12.39
CA ASP A 103 13.33 8.99 11.45
C ASP A 103 13.01 8.49 10.04
N LYS A 104 11.76 8.65 9.60
CA LYS A 104 11.30 8.30 8.25
C LYS A 104 10.90 9.52 7.45
N PRO A 105 11.83 10.17 6.73
CA PRO A 105 11.53 11.37 5.94
C PRO A 105 10.47 11.11 4.85
N GLN A 106 10.36 9.87 4.36
CA GLN A 106 9.33 9.48 3.40
C GLN A 106 7.92 9.58 3.98
N VAL A 107 7.75 9.20 5.25
CA VAL A 107 6.45 9.23 5.95
C VAL A 107 6.06 10.67 6.25
N ALA A 108 7.01 11.47 6.76
CA ALA A 108 6.79 12.89 7.04
C ALA A 108 6.38 13.67 5.77
N LYS A 109 7.05 13.41 4.65
CA LYS A 109 6.71 14.03 3.36
C LYS A 109 5.31 13.64 2.90
N LEU A 110 4.95 12.36 2.97
CA LEU A 110 3.63 11.89 2.57
C LEU A 110 2.53 12.45 3.49
N LEU A 111 2.80 12.59 4.79
CA LEU A 111 1.88 13.19 5.75
C LEU A 111 1.60 14.65 5.39
N GLU A 112 2.64 15.42 5.09
CA GLU A 112 2.50 16.80 4.63
C GLU A 112 1.67 16.90 3.34
N GLU A 113 1.91 16.03 2.35
CA GLU A 113 1.11 15.96 1.12
C GLU A 113 -0.37 15.68 1.40
N VAL A 114 -0.65 14.75 2.31
CA VAL A 114 -2.01 14.37 2.71
C VAL A 114 -2.69 15.50 3.48
N GLU A 115 -2.03 16.13 4.45
CA GLU A 115 -2.60 17.26 5.21
C GLU A 115 -2.90 18.45 4.31
N ASN A 116 -2.03 18.72 3.33
CA ASN A 116 -2.28 19.73 2.30
C ASN A 116 -3.51 19.39 1.44
N ALA A 117 -3.71 18.12 1.08
CA ALA A 117 -4.89 17.69 0.35
C ALA A 117 -6.18 17.86 1.18
N ILE A 118 -6.15 17.48 2.46
CA ILE A 118 -7.27 17.66 3.39
C ILE A 118 -7.61 19.15 3.54
N ALA A 119 -6.60 20.00 3.74
CA ALA A 119 -6.79 21.44 3.86
C ALA A 119 -7.44 22.02 2.59
N LYS A 120 -6.93 21.68 1.41
CA LYS A 120 -7.52 22.11 0.13
C LYS A 120 -8.99 21.72 -0.01
N SER A 121 -9.33 20.47 0.30
CA SER A 121 -10.72 19.99 0.26
C SER A 121 -11.65 20.78 1.21
N ARG A 122 -11.13 21.20 2.37
CA ARG A 122 -11.88 22.05 3.33
C ARG A 122 -12.09 23.47 2.81
N TYR A 123 -11.13 24.05 2.09
CA TYR A 123 -11.26 25.39 1.51
C TYR A 123 -12.18 25.43 0.28
N THR A 124 -12.25 24.37 -0.52
CA THR A 124 -13.12 24.32 -1.70
C THR A 124 -14.60 24.07 -1.39
N GLY A 125 -14.94 23.63 -0.17
CA GLY A 125 -16.32 23.37 0.27
C GLY A 125 -17.02 24.55 0.97
N GLY A 126 -16.34 25.69 1.14
CA GLY A 126 -16.85 26.84 1.92
C GLY A 126 -17.31 28.04 1.10
N GLY A 127 -17.47 27.90 -0.21
CA GLY A 127 -17.97 28.97 -1.08
C GLY A 127 -19.40 28.69 -1.55
N PHE A 128 -20.29 29.65 -1.25
CA PHE A 128 -21.71 29.81 -1.64
C PHE A 128 -22.75 29.46 -0.58
#